data_AF-A0A7V5C9D9-F1
#
_entry.id   AF-A0A7V5C9D9-F1
#
_cell.length_a   1.000
_cell.length_b   1.000
_cell.length_c   1.000
_cell.angle_alpha   90.00
_cell.angle_beta   90.00
_cell.angle_gamma   90.00
#
_symmetry.space_group_name_H-M   'P 1'
#
loop_
_entity.id
_entity.type
_entity.pdbx_description
1 polymer ?
#
loop_
_entity_poly.entity_id
_entity_poly.type
_entity_poly.pdbx_seq_one_letter_code
_entity_poly.pdbx_strand_id
1 'polypeptide(L)'
;MRPPLDRAWNVSGGHWVSRAREYVLDDNQWTGFAPRLDVLEVPGDHDSMVLVPNVSVLAKRLKAVIDAAERPQAQGESPPLHARTAAE
;
A
#
# COMPACT_ATOMS: atom_id res chain seq x y z
N MET A 1 -3.54 1.41 -3.54
CA MET A 1 -4.48 1.10 -2.44
C MET A 1 -4.91 -0.34 -2.56
N ARG A 2 -5.15 -1.03 -1.46
CA ARG A 2 -5.52 -2.45 -1.46
C ARG A 2 -6.40 -2.81 -0.26
N PRO A 3 -7.10 -3.96 -0.26
CA PRO A 3 -7.72 -4.47 0.96
C PRO A 3 -6.64 -5.02 1.92
N PRO A 4 -6.98 -5.34 3.18
CA PRO A 4 -6.05 -5.96 4.10
C PRO A 4 -5.50 -7.27 3.54
N LEU A 5 -4.22 -7.56 3.82
CA LEU A 5 -3.59 -8.79 3.36
C LEU A 5 -4.18 -10.03 4.03
N ASP A 6 -4.42 -11.06 3.22
CA ASP A 6 -4.80 -12.38 3.72
C ASP A 6 -3.58 -13.10 4.31
N ARG A 7 -3.39 -12.97 5.63
CA ARG A 7 -2.32 -13.62 6.39
C ARG A 7 -2.83 -14.93 7.00
N ALA A 8 -2.93 -15.98 6.17
CA ALA A 8 -3.57 -17.23 6.56
C ALA A 8 -2.66 -18.16 7.38
N TRP A 9 -1.39 -18.30 6.99
CA TRP A 9 -0.41 -19.15 7.68
C TRP A 9 0.89 -18.40 7.90
N ASN A 10 1.38 -18.39 9.15
CA ASN A 10 2.71 -17.91 9.48
C ASN A 10 3.73 -19.01 9.19
N VAL A 11 4.78 -18.69 8.45
CA VAL A 11 5.85 -19.63 8.09
C VAL A 11 7.20 -19.12 8.58
N SER A 12 8.26 -19.92 8.36
CA SER A 12 9.61 -19.58 8.80
C SER A 12 10.07 -18.20 8.30
N GLY A 13 10.84 -17.51 9.13
CA GLY A 13 11.39 -16.19 8.80
C GLY A 13 10.39 -15.04 8.93
N GLY A 14 9.28 -15.23 9.65
CA GLY A 14 8.26 -14.18 9.86
C GLY A 14 7.36 -13.93 8.64
N HIS A 15 7.54 -14.71 7.56
CA HIS A 15 6.73 -14.60 6.36
C HIS A 15 5.32 -15.17 6.58
N TRP A 16 4.39 -14.72 5.73
CA TRP A 16 3.02 -15.20 5.72
C TRP A 16 2.65 -15.76 4.35
N VAL A 17 1.75 -16.74 4.35
CA VAL A 17 1.18 -17.33 3.14
C VAL A 17 -0.34 -17.09 3.15
N SER A 18 -0.89 -16.65 2.03
CA SER A 18 -2.33 -16.42 1.83
C SER A 18 -3.08 -17.73 1.65
N ARG A 19 -4.42 -17.72 1.78
CA ARG A 19 -5.26 -18.91 1.49
C ARG A 19 -5.10 -19.41 0.05
N ALA A 20 -4.71 -18.52 -0.88
CA ALA A 20 -4.38 -18.85 -2.26
C ALA A 20 -2.99 -19.50 -2.43
N ARG A 21 -2.25 -19.72 -1.33
CA ARG A 21 -0.91 -20.32 -1.28
C ARG A 21 0.18 -19.44 -1.91
N GLU A 22 0.04 -18.13 -1.78
CA GLU A 22 1.01 -17.14 -2.25
C GLU A 22 1.73 -16.52 -1.05
N TYR A 23 3.00 -16.14 -1.21
CA TYR A 23 3.68 -15.33 -0.20
C TYR A 23 3.05 -13.95 -0.11
N VAL A 24 2.79 -13.54 1.11
CA VAL A 24 2.18 -12.26 1.45
C VAL A 24 3.28 -11.23 1.65
N LEU A 25 3.35 -10.25 0.75
CA LEU A 25 4.39 -9.24 0.73
C LEU A 25 3.76 -7.85 0.89
N ASP A 26 4.40 -7.00 1.68
CA ASP A 26 3.79 -5.73 2.11
C ASP A 26 3.48 -4.78 0.95
N ASP A 27 4.18 -4.89 -0.17
CA ASP A 27 3.98 -4.10 -1.37
C ASP A 27 3.80 -4.94 -2.63
N ASN A 28 3.58 -6.25 -2.52
CA ASN A 28 3.53 -7.19 -3.64
C ASN A 28 4.76 -7.11 -4.59
N GLN A 29 5.96 -6.87 -4.05
CA GLN A 29 7.24 -6.76 -4.78
C GLN A 29 7.33 -5.57 -5.74
N TRP A 30 6.50 -4.55 -5.57
CA TRP A 30 6.51 -3.38 -6.45
C TRP A 30 7.67 -2.42 -6.20
N THR A 31 8.31 -2.42 -5.02
CA THR A 31 9.41 -1.51 -4.66
C THR A 31 10.55 -1.53 -5.69
N GLY A 32 10.84 -2.69 -6.30
CA GLY A 32 11.88 -2.80 -7.33
C GLY A 32 11.58 -2.00 -8.60
N PHE A 33 10.31 -1.75 -8.90
CA PHE A 33 9.85 -0.99 -10.07
C PHE A 33 9.46 0.44 -9.71
N ALA A 34 8.94 0.66 -8.50
CA ALA A 34 8.49 1.96 -8.01
C ALA A 34 9.04 2.20 -6.58
N PRO A 35 10.28 2.69 -6.44
CA PRO A 35 10.93 2.84 -5.13
C PRO A 35 10.28 3.87 -4.20
N ARG A 36 9.42 4.74 -4.74
CA ARG A 36 8.66 5.76 -3.99
C ARG A 36 7.16 5.42 -3.98
N LEU A 37 6.83 4.15 -3.81
CA LEU A 37 5.47 3.67 -3.73
C LEU A 37 4.99 3.67 -2.28
N ASP A 38 3.79 4.21 -2.05
CA ASP A 38 3.07 4.07 -0.79
C ASP A 38 1.89 3.11 -0.95
N VAL A 39 1.78 2.16 -0.03
CA VAL A 39 0.67 1.21 0.04
C VAL A 39 -0.30 1.65 1.14
N LEU A 40 -1.53 1.95 0.75
CA LEU A 40 -2.60 2.35 1.67
C LEU A 40 -3.69 1.27 1.71
N GLU A 41 -3.92 0.70 2.89
CA GLU A 41 -4.98 -0.31 3.10
C GLU A 41 -6.34 0.35 3.32
N VAL A 42 -7.37 -0.16 2.65
CA VAL A 42 -8.77 0.29 2.77
C VAL A 42 -9.68 -0.89 3.15
N PRO A 43 -10.87 -0.65 3.73
CA PRO A 43 -11.79 -1.72 4.10
C PRO A 43 -12.30 -2.52 2.89
N GLY A 44 -12.76 -3.75 3.15
CA GLY A 44 -13.28 -4.67 2.15
C GLY A 44 -12.25 -5.73 1.73
N ASP A 45 -12.63 -6.50 0.71
CA ASP A 45 -11.80 -7.44 -0.05
C ASP A 45 -11.61 -6.93 -1.48
N HIS A 46 -11.08 -7.75 -2.39
CA HIS A 46 -10.82 -7.34 -3.78
C HIS A 46 -12.08 -6.81 -4.50
N ASP A 47 -13.23 -7.42 -4.24
CA ASP A 47 -14.49 -7.08 -4.88
C ASP A 47 -15.20 -5.98 -4.07
N SER A 48 -15.29 -6.16 -2.75
CA SER A 48 -16.07 -5.27 -1.91
C SER A 48 -15.39 -3.94 -1.59
N MET A 49 -14.07 -3.80 -1.81
CA MET A 49 -13.35 -2.52 -1.59
C MET A 49 -13.79 -1.40 -2.54
N VAL A 50 -14.37 -1.74 -3.68
CA VAL A 50 -14.87 -0.79 -4.69
C VAL A 50 -16.39 -0.59 -4.63
N LEU A 51 -17.07 -1.22 -3.68
CA LEU A 51 -18.52 -1.13 -3.48
C LEU A 51 -18.86 -0.35 -2.21
N VAL A 52 -20.10 0.14 -2.12
CA VAL A 52 -20.61 0.80 -0.91
C VAL A 52 -20.71 -0.24 0.22
N PRO A 53 -20.25 0.08 1.45
CA PRO A 53 -19.78 1.40 1.91
C PRO A 53 -18.27 1.65 1.75
N ASN A 54 -17.47 0.62 1.44
CA ASN A 54 -16.01 0.68 1.47
C ASN A 54 -15.41 1.68 0.47
N VAL A 55 -16.03 1.81 -0.71
CA VAL A 55 -15.59 2.72 -1.78
C VAL A 55 -15.47 4.17 -1.31
N SER A 56 -16.28 4.59 -0.32
CA SER A 56 -16.20 5.93 0.26
C SER A 56 -14.87 6.19 0.95
N VAL A 57 -14.28 5.17 1.61
CA VAL A 57 -12.97 5.30 2.26
C VAL A 57 -11.86 5.34 1.21
N LEU A 58 -11.92 4.49 0.19
CA LEU A 58 -10.99 4.51 -0.94
C LEU A 58 -11.00 5.87 -1.64
N ALA A 59 -12.18 6.36 -2.01
CA ALA A 59 -12.35 7.65 -2.69
C ALA A 59 -11.82 8.81 -1.83
N LYS A 60 -12.10 8.83 -0.52
CA LYS A 60 -11.59 9.85 0.41
C LYS A 60 -10.07 9.87 0.45
N ARG A 61 -9.42 8.70 0.54
CA ARG A 61 -7.95 8.61 0.54
C ARG A 61 -7.37 9.03 -0.80
N LEU A 62 -7.98 8.60 -1.90
CA LEU A 62 -7.47 8.90 -3.24
C LEU A 62 -7.55 10.40 -3.50
N LYS A 63 -8.66 11.03 -3.13
CA LYS A 63 -8.81 12.48 -3.18
C LYS A 63 -7.70 13.19 -2.40
N ALA A 64 -7.40 12.77 -1.18
CA ALA A 64 -6.34 13.41 -0.39
C ALA A 64 -4.94 13.32 -1.05
N VAL A 65 -4.63 12.20 -1.71
CA VAL A 65 -3.37 12.02 -2.45
C VAL A 65 -3.33 12.90 -3.70
N ILE A 66 -4.43 12.95 -4.47
CA ILE A 66 -4.53 13.80 -5.67
C ILE A 66 -4.42 15.27 -5.28
N ASP A 67 -5.19 15.72 -4.28
CA ASP A 67 -5.14 17.10 -3.77
C ASP A 67 -3.73 17.46 -3.25
N ALA A 68 -2.95 16.49 -2.75
CA ALA A 68 -1.56 16.70 -2.36
C ALA A 68 -0.60 16.82 -3.55
N ALA A 69 -0.81 16.01 -4.59
CA ALA A 69 0.01 16.03 -5.80
C ALA A 69 -0.26 17.26 -6.68
N GLU A 70 -1.49 17.76 -6.70
CA GLU A 70 -1.90 18.93 -7.48
C GLU A 70 -1.55 20.26 -6.82
N ARG A 71 -1.23 20.27 -5.52
CA ARG A 71 -0.76 21.48 -4.85
C ARG A 71 0.53 21.95 -5.52
N PRO A 72 0.63 23.21 -5.95
CA PRO A 72 1.84 23.74 -6.54
C PRO A 72 3.01 23.48 -5.60
N GLN A 73 3.99 22.69 -6.04
CA GLN A 73 5.22 22.56 -5.28
C GLN A 73 5.86 23.95 -5.25
N ALA A 74 6.00 24.51 -4.05
CA ALA A 74 6.94 25.61 -3.86
C ALA A 74 8.29 25.11 -4.40
N GLN A 75 8.79 25.72 -5.46
CA GLN A 75 10.05 25.34 -6.06
C GLN A 75 11.15 25.43 -4.99
N GLY A 76 11.74 24.30 -4.62
CA GLY A 76 12.87 24.28 -3.70
C GLY A 76 13.05 22.93 -2.99
N GLU A 77 14.16 22.29 -3.29
CA GLU A 77 14.75 21.11 -2.62
C GLU A 77 13.92 19.81 -2.61
N SER A 78 14.37 18.82 -3.39
CA SER A 78 14.09 17.42 -3.09
C SER A 78 15.06 16.96 -1.99
N PRO A 79 14.61 16.69 -0.75
CA PRO A 79 15.48 16.11 0.26
C PRO A 79 15.88 14.67 -0.11
N PRO A 80 17.08 14.21 0.28
CA PRO A 80 17.54 12.85 -0.04
C PRO A 80 16.65 11.81 0.66
N LEU A 81 16.10 10.88 -0.12
CA LEU A 81 15.39 9.72 0.44
C LEU A 81 16.41 8.79 1.11
N HIS A 82 16.49 8.84 2.43
CA HIS A 82 17.17 7.81 3.20
C HIS A 82 16.38 6.51 3.12
N ALA A 83 16.92 5.52 2.41
CA ALA A 83 16.43 4.15 2.41
C ALA A 83 16.45 3.62 3.85
N ARG A 84 15.27 3.36 4.41
CA ARG A 84 15.16 2.55 5.63
C ARG A 84 15.13 1.10 5.20
N THR A 85 16.27 0.43 5.37
CA THR A 85 16.40 -1.02 5.29
C THR A 85 15.47 -1.68 6.31
N ALA A 86 14.60 -2.56 5.84
CA ALA A 86 13.87 -3.49 6.69
C ALA A 86 14.85 -4.57 7.17
N ALA A 87 15.18 -4.53 8.46
CA ALA A 87 15.71 -5.64 9.23
C ALA A 87 15.35 -5.41 10.69
N GLU A 88 14.32 -6.12 11.15
CA GLU A 88 14.19 -6.73 12.49
C GLU A 88 12.92 -7.59 12.56
#